data_AF-A0A1I2I1J1-F1
#
_entry.id   AF-A0A1I2I1J1-F1
#
_cell.length_a   1.000
_cell.length_b   1.000
_cell.length_c   1.000
_cell.angle_alpha   90.00
_cell.angle_beta   90.00
_cell.angle_gamma   90.00
#
_symmetry.space_group_name_H-M   'P 1'
#
loop_
_entity.id
_entity.type
_entity.pdbx_description
1 polymer ?
#
loop_
_entity_poly.entity_id
_entity_poly.type
_entity_poly.pdbx_seq_one_letter_code
_entity_poly.pdbx_strand_id
1 'polypeptide(L)'
;MTATEHRTSPATPISPWARTWSTLTPRTRALAVSAAAAAFTLLAIWSITSALTRPAYDRLADLHVYLGAVRAIRDGTPLYSYAAENGDPFTYPPFAALLFWPLGALPEPAVQIAWTLATVAAVTALAAALTHRNGITGRQRFLVVTLAAATVLLASAPTQSNLRFGQVSIFIVLLTLIDALALLPRRAGGVLIGMAAAIKLTPLLFVPYLWVVGRRRDAVRATITFMACAVAATAVWPSASATFWTRAVFTTSRIGDLSSTGNQSLNGTLLRYAIPTNERLAAWAILATLVCLVAFLCAREYHRREQPALAAVVIGCATVAVSPVSWTHHQIWTVLAGMLLVAGPRRSRIAAGAIVLLTMCVQVGAVLPAGGFLRDNARALCAVAVCCGGAISLWTAAAGRVRLLPGLAVVGRPRTALLYCTTAAAGIAGMLALTHDRAVVAQVYAAQNAHDPLWSRVISDNPCGGMGLRDGRWICTDVTGQAMGGLQLNFSVGDDGAGGIGIEGQVGPDVARLAYIPVQGAKPVDVPLWPELPAPRTAPDMSAPEKMLPVVDQRSMTTHRFAVSTNNATDAVLLAYDRTGHIIGVSGDKLQDR
;
A
#
# COMPACT_ATOMS: atom_id res chain seq x y z
N MET A 1 -48.33 4.81 -49.12
CA MET A 1 -48.53 4.59 -47.67
C MET A 1 -47.95 3.22 -47.38
N THR A 2 -46.90 3.00 -46.58
CA THR A 2 -46.36 3.70 -45.41
C THR A 2 -44.84 3.51 -45.37
N ALA A 3 -44.09 4.61 -45.30
CA ALA A 3 -42.65 4.61 -45.06
C ALA A 3 -42.38 4.26 -43.59
N THR A 4 -41.56 3.23 -43.34
CA THR A 4 -41.03 2.91 -42.02
C THR A 4 -39.92 3.90 -41.68
N GLU A 5 -40.23 4.88 -40.82
CA GLU A 5 -39.26 5.77 -40.21
C GLU A 5 -38.25 4.96 -39.36
N HIS A 6 -37.00 4.93 -39.82
CA HIS A 6 -35.88 4.61 -38.95
C HIS A 6 -35.77 5.69 -37.86
N ARG A 7 -36.22 5.36 -36.65
CA ARG A 7 -35.87 6.12 -35.44
C ARG A 7 -34.35 6.15 -35.30
N THR A 8 -33.75 7.26 -35.69
CA THR A 8 -32.38 7.61 -35.35
C THR A 8 -32.29 7.74 -33.84
N SER A 9 -31.46 6.90 -33.21
CA SER A 9 -31.10 7.08 -31.80
C SER A 9 -30.54 8.49 -31.61
N PRO A 10 -30.94 9.23 -30.55
CA PRO A 10 -30.39 10.55 -30.30
C PRO A 10 -28.87 10.44 -30.16
N ALA A 11 -28.14 11.20 -30.97
CA ALA A 11 -26.69 11.28 -30.91
C ALA A 11 -26.27 11.61 -29.47
N THR A 12 -25.52 10.71 -28.85
CA THR A 12 -24.92 10.97 -27.54
C THR A 12 -24.14 12.28 -27.61
N PRO A 13 -24.40 13.26 -26.71
CA PRO A 13 -23.75 14.55 -26.79
C PRO A 13 -22.23 14.38 -26.74
N ILE A 14 -21.57 14.80 -27.82
CA ILE A 14 -20.11 14.81 -27.94
C ILE A 14 -19.57 15.56 -26.72
N SER A 15 -18.65 14.96 -25.97
CA SER A 15 -18.07 15.60 -24.80
C SER A 15 -17.38 16.92 -25.22
N PRO A 16 -17.35 17.96 -24.37
CA PRO A 16 -16.74 19.25 -24.72
C PRO A 16 -15.31 19.11 -25.27
N TRP A 17 -14.52 18.21 -24.69
CA TRP A 17 -13.15 17.94 -25.11
C TRP A 17 -13.05 17.27 -26.50
N ALA A 18 -14.05 16.47 -26.89
CA ALA A 18 -14.08 15.82 -28.19
C ALA A 18 -14.38 16.83 -29.31
N ARG A 19 -15.22 17.84 -29.01
CA ARG A 19 -15.41 19.02 -29.88
C ARG A 19 -14.10 19.79 -30.01
N THR A 20 -13.44 20.11 -28.89
CA THR A 20 -12.12 20.79 -28.92
C THR A 20 -11.09 20.00 -29.72
N TRP A 21 -11.00 18.69 -29.54
CA TRP A 21 -10.07 17.85 -30.29
C TRP A 21 -10.34 17.88 -31.81
N SER A 22 -11.62 17.90 -32.20
CA SER A 22 -12.02 17.97 -33.62
C SER A 22 -11.68 19.30 -34.29
N THR A 23 -11.59 20.39 -33.53
CA THR A 23 -11.20 21.72 -34.05
C THR A 23 -9.69 21.96 -34.09
N LEU A 24 -8.89 21.09 -33.46
CA LEU A 24 -7.42 21.16 -33.51
C LEU A 24 -6.87 20.85 -34.91
N THR A 25 -5.86 21.62 -35.34
CA THR A 25 -5.11 21.36 -36.57
C THR A 25 -4.30 20.06 -36.48
N PRO A 26 -3.92 19.43 -37.61
CA PRO A 26 -3.08 18.23 -37.58
C PRO A 26 -1.76 18.42 -36.82
N ARG A 27 -1.16 19.62 -36.92
CA ARG A 27 0.08 19.98 -36.20
C ARG A 27 -0.14 20.01 -34.69
N THR A 28 -1.21 20.63 -34.19
CA THR A 28 -1.46 20.69 -32.74
C THR A 28 -1.82 19.32 -32.17
N ARG A 29 -2.53 18.47 -32.92
CA ARG A 29 -2.76 17.07 -32.52
C ARG A 29 -1.47 16.26 -32.43
N ALA A 30 -0.56 16.43 -33.40
CA ALA A 30 0.75 15.77 -33.37
C ALA A 30 1.59 16.25 -32.17
N LEU A 31 1.61 17.55 -31.89
CA LEU A 31 2.28 18.12 -30.72
C LEU A 31 1.69 17.58 -29.40
N ALA A 32 0.37 17.44 -29.29
CA ALA A 32 -0.27 16.86 -28.12
C ALA A 32 0.12 15.38 -27.90
N VAL A 33 0.21 14.59 -28.99
CA VAL A 33 0.72 13.21 -28.93
C VAL A 33 2.17 13.18 -28.48
N SER A 34 3.03 14.00 -29.09
CA SER A 34 4.45 14.06 -28.72
C SER A 34 4.66 14.51 -27.29
N ALA A 35 3.90 15.50 -26.80
CA ALA A 35 3.97 15.96 -25.43
C ALA A 35 3.52 14.87 -24.44
N ALA A 36 2.41 14.18 -24.71
CA ALA A 36 1.94 13.07 -23.88
C ALA A 36 2.95 11.89 -23.88
N ALA A 37 3.54 11.57 -25.03
CA ALA A 37 4.56 10.54 -25.16
C ALA A 37 5.84 10.91 -24.41
N ALA A 38 6.32 12.15 -24.54
CA ALA A 38 7.49 12.64 -23.82
C ALA A 38 7.25 12.61 -22.31
N ALA A 39 6.12 13.14 -21.83
CA ALA A 39 5.79 13.13 -20.40
C ALA A 39 5.73 11.71 -19.82
N PHE A 40 5.05 10.78 -20.51
CA PHE A 40 4.99 9.38 -20.09
C PHE A 40 6.37 8.72 -20.10
N THR A 41 7.15 8.92 -21.17
CA THR A 41 8.47 8.29 -21.34
C THR A 41 9.46 8.79 -20.30
N LEU A 42 9.52 10.10 -20.06
CA LEU A 42 10.39 10.68 -19.04
C LEU A 42 10.05 10.17 -17.64
N LEU A 43 8.75 10.13 -17.30
CA LEU A 43 8.31 9.58 -16.02
C LEU A 43 8.60 8.08 -15.92
N ALA A 44 8.40 7.30 -16.99
CA ALA A 44 8.73 5.88 -17.02
C ALA A 44 10.22 5.63 -16.83
N ILE A 45 11.09 6.36 -17.52
CA ILE A 45 12.54 6.29 -17.34
C ILE A 45 12.89 6.62 -15.89
N TRP A 46 12.37 7.73 -15.34
CA TRP A 46 12.62 8.12 -13.96
C TRP A 46 12.17 7.03 -12.97
N SER A 47 10.95 6.49 -13.13
CA SER A 47 10.42 5.46 -12.22
C SER A 47 11.15 4.12 -12.35
N ILE A 48 11.56 3.72 -13.56
CA ILE A 48 12.35 2.50 -13.77
C ILE A 48 13.73 2.65 -13.12
N THR A 49 14.43 3.76 -13.39
CA THR A 49 15.74 4.02 -12.80
C THR A 49 15.64 4.09 -11.29
N SER A 50 14.69 4.88 -10.76
CA SER A 50 14.38 4.97 -9.32
C SER A 50 14.18 3.61 -8.67
N ALA A 51 13.43 2.71 -9.30
CA ALA A 51 13.20 1.37 -8.76
C ALA A 51 14.47 0.51 -8.77
N LEU A 52 15.21 0.51 -9.88
CA LEU A 52 16.37 -0.38 -10.08
C LEU A 52 17.66 0.09 -9.38
N THR A 53 17.79 1.39 -9.12
CA THR A 53 18.95 1.96 -8.40
C THR A 53 18.78 2.00 -6.88
N ARG A 54 17.66 1.48 -6.35
CA ARG A 54 17.49 1.32 -4.89
C ARG A 54 18.57 0.41 -4.31
N PRO A 55 18.96 0.62 -3.03
CA PRO A 55 19.80 -0.31 -2.30
C PRO A 55 19.21 -1.72 -2.35
N ALA A 56 20.07 -2.75 -2.39
CA ALA A 56 19.63 -4.13 -2.60
C ALA A 56 18.58 -4.60 -1.57
N TYR A 57 18.64 -4.12 -0.32
CA TYR A 57 17.69 -4.48 0.73
C TYR A 57 16.28 -3.88 0.55
N ASP A 58 16.11 -2.80 -0.22
CA ASP A 58 14.82 -2.14 -0.49
C ASP A 58 14.38 -2.29 -1.96
N ARG A 59 15.26 -2.80 -2.83
CA ARG A 59 15.01 -2.93 -4.25
C ARG A 59 14.14 -4.15 -4.54
N LEU A 60 12.88 -3.89 -4.90
CA LEU A 60 11.91 -4.91 -5.29
C LEU A 60 11.78 -6.02 -4.21
N ALA A 61 11.70 -5.62 -2.95
CA ALA A 61 11.77 -6.52 -1.80
C ALA A 61 10.73 -7.66 -1.82
N ASP A 62 9.48 -7.41 -2.23
CA ASP A 62 8.50 -8.50 -2.35
C ASP A 62 8.80 -9.44 -3.51
N LEU A 63 9.33 -8.95 -4.64
CA LEU A 63 9.81 -9.82 -5.72
C LEU A 63 10.95 -10.71 -5.23
N HIS A 64 11.84 -10.17 -4.40
CA HIS A 64 12.89 -10.94 -3.74
C HIS A 64 12.29 -12.07 -2.87
N VAL A 65 11.27 -11.77 -2.04
CA VAL A 65 10.52 -12.78 -1.28
C VAL A 65 9.91 -13.85 -2.20
N TYR A 66 9.35 -13.47 -3.35
CA TYR A 66 8.74 -14.43 -4.29
C TYR A 66 9.79 -15.39 -4.87
N LEU A 67 10.93 -14.86 -5.30
CA LEU A 67 12.02 -15.63 -5.89
C LEU A 67 12.70 -16.51 -4.83
N GLY A 68 12.97 -15.97 -3.64
CA GLY A 68 13.53 -16.70 -2.53
C GLY A 68 12.62 -17.84 -2.08
N ALA A 69 11.31 -17.63 -1.99
CA ALA A 69 10.36 -18.68 -1.64
C ALA A 69 10.37 -19.85 -2.64
N VAL A 70 10.38 -19.55 -3.95
CA VAL A 70 10.40 -20.61 -4.98
C VAL A 70 11.77 -21.27 -5.16
N ARG A 71 12.86 -20.61 -4.76
CA ARG A 71 14.19 -21.23 -4.66
C ARG A 71 14.25 -22.15 -3.44
N ALA A 72 13.81 -21.68 -2.28
CA ALA A 72 13.80 -22.46 -1.05
C ALA A 72 12.97 -23.76 -1.16
N ILE A 73 11.82 -23.72 -1.84
CA ILE A 73 11.03 -24.94 -2.08
C ILE A 73 11.67 -25.91 -3.08
N ARG A 74 12.57 -25.46 -3.98
CA ARG A 74 13.42 -26.39 -4.79
C ARG A 74 14.40 -27.14 -3.90
N ASP A 75 14.90 -26.48 -2.87
CA ASP A 75 15.86 -27.04 -1.92
C ASP A 75 15.17 -27.85 -0.79
N GLY A 76 13.87 -28.13 -0.92
CA GLY A 76 13.10 -28.94 0.01
C GLY A 76 12.49 -28.17 1.20
N THR A 77 12.63 -26.85 1.26
CA THR A 77 12.03 -26.03 2.33
C THR A 77 10.51 -25.89 2.12
N PRO A 78 9.66 -26.17 3.13
CA PRO A 78 8.23 -25.94 3.01
C PRO A 78 7.89 -24.47 2.68
N LEU A 79 6.99 -24.25 1.71
CA LEU A 79 6.69 -22.91 1.17
C LEU A 79 6.38 -21.85 2.24
N TYR A 80 5.60 -22.23 3.25
CA TYR A 80 5.10 -21.30 4.27
C TYR A 80 5.97 -21.23 5.53
N SER A 81 7.10 -21.94 5.58
CA SER A 81 8.16 -21.78 6.58
C SER A 81 9.31 -20.89 6.11
N TYR A 82 9.35 -20.54 4.81
CA TYR A 82 10.30 -19.58 4.27
C TYR A 82 10.00 -18.15 4.76
N ALA A 83 11.07 -17.43 5.11
CA ALA A 83 11.11 -15.99 5.29
C ALA A 83 12.38 -15.45 4.61
N ALA A 84 12.28 -14.27 4.01
CA ALA A 84 13.43 -13.56 3.47
C ALA A 84 14.31 -12.99 4.59
N GLU A 85 15.46 -12.43 4.22
CA GLU A 85 16.46 -11.86 5.14
C GLU A 85 15.89 -10.72 6.00
N ASN A 86 14.88 -10.01 5.47
CA ASN A 86 14.14 -8.96 6.19
C ASN A 86 13.01 -9.52 7.08
N GLY A 87 12.84 -10.84 7.14
CA GLY A 87 11.80 -11.53 7.92
C GLY A 87 10.46 -11.69 7.19
N ASP A 88 10.30 -11.16 5.98
CA ASP A 88 9.03 -11.21 5.26
C ASP A 88 8.74 -12.63 4.74
N PRO A 89 7.56 -13.20 5.05
CA PRO A 89 7.20 -14.53 4.58
C PRO A 89 6.48 -14.51 3.23
N PHE A 90 6.44 -15.66 2.57
CA PHE A 90 5.53 -15.86 1.44
C PHE A 90 4.06 -15.86 1.91
N THR A 91 3.18 -15.05 1.30
CA THR A 91 1.80 -14.84 1.78
C THR A 91 0.69 -15.25 0.81
N TYR A 92 1.04 -15.65 -0.41
CA TYR A 92 0.06 -15.93 -1.46
C TYR A 92 -0.43 -17.40 -1.46
N PRO A 93 -1.58 -17.70 -2.10
CA PRO A 93 -1.97 -19.08 -2.38
C PRO A 93 -0.88 -19.84 -3.17
N PRO A 94 -0.81 -21.18 -3.05
CA PRO A 94 0.25 -21.96 -3.69
C PRO A 94 0.26 -21.86 -5.22
N PHE A 95 -0.88 -21.53 -5.84
CA PHE A 95 -0.93 -21.28 -7.29
C PHE A 95 -0.04 -20.10 -7.72
N ALA A 96 0.11 -19.06 -6.88
CA ALA A 96 1.04 -17.97 -7.17
C ALA A 96 2.49 -18.47 -7.22
N ALA A 97 2.88 -19.35 -6.29
CA ALA A 97 4.21 -19.96 -6.30
C ALA A 97 4.45 -20.78 -7.57
N LEU A 98 3.43 -21.43 -8.16
CA LEU A 98 3.58 -22.11 -9.45
C LEU A 98 3.92 -21.15 -10.60
N LEU A 99 3.34 -19.94 -10.58
CA LEU A 99 3.64 -18.92 -11.59
C LEU A 99 5.03 -18.30 -11.39
N PHE A 100 5.47 -18.16 -10.14
CA PHE A 100 6.80 -17.64 -9.81
C PHE A 100 7.90 -18.69 -9.97
N TRP A 101 7.56 -19.98 -9.87
CA TRP A 101 8.50 -21.10 -9.95
C TRP A 101 9.50 -21.02 -11.12
N PRO A 102 9.08 -20.79 -12.39
CA PRO A 102 10.04 -20.68 -13.49
C PRO A 102 10.99 -19.48 -13.33
N LEU A 103 10.54 -18.38 -12.73
CA LEU A 103 11.37 -17.18 -12.52
C LEU A 103 12.50 -17.44 -11.52
N GLY A 104 12.32 -18.37 -10.58
CA GLY A 104 13.34 -18.76 -9.62
C GLY A 104 14.61 -19.36 -10.25
N ALA A 105 14.54 -19.83 -11.50
CA ALA A 105 15.68 -20.32 -12.26
C ALA A 105 16.53 -19.21 -12.90
N LEU A 106 16.02 -17.98 -12.95
CA LEU A 106 16.69 -16.87 -13.62
C LEU A 106 17.53 -16.06 -12.62
N PRO A 107 18.60 -15.40 -13.10
CA PRO A 107 19.32 -14.41 -12.31
C PRO A 107 18.36 -13.30 -11.85
N GLU A 108 18.38 -13.00 -10.57
CA GLU A 108 17.45 -12.03 -9.99
C GLU A 108 17.49 -10.64 -10.64
N PRO A 109 18.66 -10.06 -11.00
CA PRO A 109 18.69 -8.78 -11.71
C PRO A 109 17.92 -8.81 -13.04
N ALA A 110 17.97 -9.93 -13.77
CA ALA A 110 17.23 -10.08 -15.02
C ALA A 110 15.71 -10.10 -14.76
N VAL A 111 15.26 -10.79 -13.69
CA VAL A 111 13.86 -10.80 -13.29
C VAL A 111 13.43 -9.41 -12.82
N GLN A 112 14.25 -8.70 -12.05
CA GLN A 112 13.95 -7.34 -11.58
C GLN A 112 13.74 -6.37 -12.76
N ILE A 113 14.61 -6.40 -13.77
CA ILE A 113 14.47 -5.59 -14.99
C ILE A 113 13.18 -5.96 -15.73
N ALA A 114 12.97 -7.25 -16.01
CA ALA A 114 11.81 -7.73 -16.73
C ALA A 114 10.49 -7.39 -16.01
N TRP A 115 10.45 -7.54 -14.69
CA TRP A 115 9.29 -7.26 -13.85
C TRP A 115 8.95 -5.77 -13.80
N THR A 116 9.97 -4.92 -13.74
CA THR A 116 9.80 -3.46 -13.76
C THR A 116 9.23 -3.01 -15.11
N LEU A 117 9.77 -3.52 -16.22
CA LEU A 117 9.25 -3.27 -17.56
C LEU A 117 7.81 -3.79 -17.73
N ALA A 118 7.53 -4.99 -17.23
CA ALA A 118 6.19 -5.58 -17.25
C ALA A 118 5.20 -4.75 -16.42
N THR A 119 5.62 -4.17 -15.29
CA THR A 119 4.80 -3.28 -14.46
C THR A 119 4.41 -2.01 -15.22
N VAL A 120 5.37 -1.36 -15.89
CA VAL A 120 5.09 -0.18 -16.72
C VAL A 120 4.18 -0.54 -17.89
N ALA A 121 4.40 -1.68 -18.55
CA ALA A 121 3.53 -2.17 -19.61
C ALA A 121 2.10 -2.45 -19.10
N ALA A 122 1.95 -3.01 -17.89
CA ALA A 122 0.65 -3.25 -17.27
C ALA A 122 -0.10 -1.93 -16.98
N VAL A 123 0.61 -0.89 -16.55
CA VAL A 123 0.05 0.46 -16.36
C VAL A 123 -0.48 1.02 -17.69
N THR A 124 0.30 0.91 -18.77
CA THR A 124 -0.13 1.33 -20.10
C THR A 124 -1.34 0.52 -20.58
N ALA A 125 -1.36 -0.80 -20.32
CA ALA A 125 -2.47 -1.67 -20.68
C ALA A 125 -3.76 -1.34 -19.92
N LEU A 126 -3.68 -1.02 -18.63
CA LEU A 126 -4.81 -0.54 -17.82
C LEU A 126 -5.40 0.76 -18.41
N ALA A 127 -4.53 1.72 -18.73
CA ALA A 127 -4.93 2.99 -19.34
C ALA A 127 -5.58 2.78 -20.72
N ALA A 128 -5.00 1.91 -21.55
CA ALA A 128 -5.53 1.57 -22.87
C ALA A 128 -6.89 0.87 -22.78
N ALA A 129 -7.05 -0.06 -21.85
CA ALA A 129 -8.30 -0.78 -21.61
C ALA A 129 -9.44 0.17 -21.22
N LEU A 130 -9.19 1.11 -20.31
CA LEU A 130 -10.17 2.15 -19.96
C LEU A 130 -10.44 3.11 -21.12
N THR A 131 -9.41 3.54 -21.84
CA THR A 131 -9.56 4.46 -22.98
C THR A 131 -10.42 3.81 -24.07
N HIS A 132 -10.14 2.56 -24.42
CA HIS A 132 -10.92 1.77 -25.36
C HIS A 132 -12.36 1.61 -24.88
N ARG A 133 -12.58 1.23 -23.62
CA ARG A 133 -13.92 0.96 -23.11
C ARG A 133 -14.80 2.21 -22.98
N ASN A 134 -14.20 3.39 -22.85
CA ASN A 134 -14.89 4.67 -22.89
C ASN A 134 -15.19 5.16 -24.33
N GLY A 135 -14.98 4.32 -25.35
CA GLY A 135 -15.36 4.63 -26.73
C GLY A 135 -14.49 5.69 -27.39
N ILE A 136 -13.25 5.88 -26.91
CA ILE A 136 -12.34 6.86 -27.51
C ILE A 136 -11.78 6.30 -28.81
N THR A 137 -12.24 6.87 -29.93
CA THR A 137 -11.88 6.44 -31.28
C THR A 137 -10.91 7.43 -31.96
N GLY A 138 -10.18 6.93 -32.97
CA GLY A 138 -9.17 7.67 -33.72
C GLY A 138 -7.77 7.53 -33.12
N ARG A 139 -6.77 7.19 -33.96
CA ARG A 139 -5.41 6.81 -33.52
C ARG A 139 -4.74 7.85 -32.62
N GLN A 140 -4.66 9.10 -33.06
CA GLN A 140 -3.99 10.15 -32.27
C GLN A 140 -4.71 10.44 -30.95
N ARG A 141 -6.04 10.48 -30.97
CA ARG A 141 -6.87 10.73 -29.79
C ARG A 141 -6.74 9.62 -28.75
N PHE A 142 -6.79 8.36 -29.23
CA PHE A 142 -6.58 7.19 -28.40
C PHE A 142 -5.19 7.22 -27.74
N LEU A 143 -4.14 7.57 -28.52
CA LEU A 143 -2.77 7.67 -28.01
C LEU A 143 -2.64 8.76 -26.93
N VAL A 144 -3.11 9.99 -27.17
CA VAL A 144 -3.02 11.07 -26.18
C VAL A 144 -3.74 10.70 -24.88
N VAL A 145 -4.98 10.20 -24.98
CA VAL A 145 -5.77 9.87 -23.77
C VAL A 145 -5.14 8.69 -23.02
N THR A 146 -4.69 7.66 -23.73
CA THR A 146 -4.02 6.50 -23.13
C THR A 146 -2.74 6.92 -22.44
N LEU A 147 -1.89 7.71 -23.09
CA LEU A 147 -0.61 8.15 -22.52
C LEU A 147 -0.81 9.10 -21.35
N ALA A 148 -1.73 10.05 -21.44
CA ALA A 148 -2.06 10.94 -20.33
C ALA A 148 -2.59 10.16 -19.12
N ALA A 149 -3.48 9.19 -19.34
CA ALA A 149 -3.95 8.31 -18.27
C ALA A 149 -2.80 7.45 -17.71
N ALA A 150 -1.97 6.84 -18.57
CA ALA A 150 -0.82 6.06 -18.13
C ALA A 150 0.16 6.89 -17.29
N THR A 151 0.39 8.16 -17.64
CA THR A 151 1.21 9.09 -16.84
C THR A 151 0.62 9.33 -15.46
N VAL A 152 -0.69 9.58 -15.34
CA VAL A 152 -1.34 9.77 -14.03
C VAL A 152 -1.30 8.48 -13.20
N LEU A 153 -1.54 7.32 -13.82
CA LEU A 153 -1.42 6.04 -13.14
C LEU A 153 0.00 5.80 -12.66
N LEU A 154 1.00 6.05 -13.51
CA LEU A 154 2.39 5.86 -13.19
C LEU A 154 2.84 6.78 -12.05
N ALA A 155 2.43 8.05 -12.05
CA ALA A 155 2.74 9.02 -11.01
C ALA A 155 2.09 8.70 -9.65
N SER A 156 1.06 7.86 -9.62
CA SER A 156 0.35 7.56 -8.38
C SER A 156 1.18 6.74 -7.39
N ALA A 157 1.03 7.00 -6.10
CA ALA A 157 1.67 6.28 -5.01
C ALA A 157 1.46 4.75 -5.07
N PRO A 158 0.27 4.23 -5.45
CA PRO A 158 0.08 2.79 -5.65
C PRO A 158 1.00 2.19 -6.72
N THR A 159 1.19 2.86 -7.86
CA THR A 159 2.08 2.36 -8.91
C THR A 159 3.54 2.48 -8.52
N GLN A 160 3.94 3.60 -7.91
CA GLN A 160 5.29 3.77 -7.38
C GLN A 160 5.61 2.71 -6.31
N SER A 161 4.62 2.36 -5.48
CA SER A 161 4.74 1.25 -4.53
C SER A 161 4.87 -0.11 -5.24
N ASN A 162 4.14 -0.36 -6.33
CA ASN A 162 4.32 -1.59 -7.11
C ASN A 162 5.73 -1.70 -7.70
N LEU A 163 6.31 -0.59 -8.17
CA LEU A 163 7.67 -0.54 -8.72
C LEU A 163 8.74 -0.69 -7.62
N ARG A 164 8.57 -0.04 -6.47
CA ARG A 164 9.49 -0.16 -5.32
C ARG A 164 9.58 -1.60 -4.84
N PHE A 165 8.44 -2.27 -4.66
CA PHE A 165 8.38 -3.60 -4.05
C PHE A 165 8.38 -4.76 -5.07
N GLY A 166 8.22 -4.50 -6.37
CA GLY A 166 8.13 -5.59 -7.36
C GLY A 166 6.84 -6.40 -7.21
N GLN A 167 5.72 -5.72 -7.02
CA GLN A 167 4.45 -6.34 -6.62
C GLN A 167 3.70 -7.02 -7.77
N VAL A 168 3.07 -8.15 -7.47
CA VAL A 168 2.15 -8.84 -8.41
C VAL A 168 0.78 -8.16 -8.53
N SER A 169 0.47 -7.24 -7.61
CA SER A 169 -0.84 -6.62 -7.45
C SER A 169 -1.31 -5.85 -8.70
N ILE A 170 -0.42 -5.15 -9.42
CA ILE A 170 -0.78 -4.46 -10.67
C ILE A 170 -1.29 -5.42 -11.75
N PHE A 171 -0.70 -6.61 -11.87
CA PHE A 171 -1.11 -7.62 -12.84
C PHE A 171 -2.46 -8.22 -12.47
N ILE A 172 -2.72 -8.44 -11.18
CA ILE A 172 -4.02 -8.86 -10.66
C ILE A 172 -5.12 -7.86 -11.03
N VAL A 173 -4.84 -6.56 -10.86
CA VAL A 173 -5.77 -5.49 -11.25
C VAL A 173 -6.00 -5.50 -12.77
N LEU A 174 -4.94 -5.65 -13.57
CA LEU A 174 -5.05 -5.74 -15.03
C LEU A 174 -5.93 -6.91 -15.47
N LEU A 175 -5.61 -8.13 -15.02
CA LEU A 175 -6.37 -9.34 -15.33
C LEU A 175 -7.86 -9.18 -14.97
N THR A 176 -8.12 -8.70 -13.75
CA THR A 176 -9.47 -8.48 -13.24
C THR A 176 -10.21 -7.42 -14.05
N LEU A 177 -9.55 -6.30 -14.40
CA LEU A 177 -10.17 -5.21 -15.15
C LEU A 177 -10.50 -5.63 -16.59
N ILE A 178 -9.57 -6.26 -17.32
CA ILE A 178 -9.81 -6.71 -18.71
C ILE A 178 -11.07 -7.57 -18.82
N ASP A 179 -11.24 -8.48 -17.85
CA ASP A 179 -12.38 -9.38 -17.80
C ASP A 179 -13.68 -8.69 -17.31
N ALA A 180 -13.57 -7.86 -16.28
CA ALA A 180 -14.71 -7.08 -15.77
C ALA A 180 -15.25 -6.09 -16.83
N LEU A 181 -14.40 -5.55 -17.69
CA LEU A 181 -14.79 -4.70 -18.82
C LEU A 181 -15.37 -5.48 -20.01
N ALA A 182 -15.29 -6.82 -19.98
CA ALA A 182 -15.68 -7.74 -21.05
C ALA A 182 -14.93 -7.49 -22.36
N LEU A 183 -13.60 -7.29 -22.27
CA LEU A 183 -12.73 -7.10 -23.43
C LEU A 183 -12.28 -8.43 -24.07
N LEU A 184 -12.59 -9.56 -23.42
CA LEU A 184 -12.35 -10.90 -23.95
C LEU A 184 -13.54 -11.41 -24.77
N PRO A 185 -13.33 -12.41 -25.64
CA PRO A 185 -14.43 -13.14 -26.26
C PRO A 185 -15.41 -13.67 -25.20
N ARG A 186 -16.71 -13.67 -25.51
CA ARG A 186 -17.78 -14.05 -24.56
C ARG A 186 -17.59 -15.42 -23.88
N ARG A 187 -16.90 -16.36 -24.54
CA ARG A 187 -16.58 -17.69 -24.01
C ARG A 187 -15.50 -17.69 -22.93
N ALA A 188 -14.67 -16.66 -22.89
CA ALA A 188 -13.53 -16.52 -21.97
C ALA A 188 -13.81 -15.57 -20.77
N GLY A 189 -14.98 -14.92 -20.71
CA GLY A 189 -15.31 -14.04 -19.58
C GLY A 189 -15.32 -14.80 -18.25
N GLY A 190 -14.82 -14.20 -17.17
CA GLY A 190 -14.64 -14.80 -15.86
C GLY A 190 -13.30 -15.51 -15.68
N VAL A 191 -12.63 -15.95 -16.74
CA VAL A 191 -11.39 -16.75 -16.64
C VAL A 191 -10.27 -15.95 -15.98
N LEU A 192 -10.05 -14.70 -16.38
CA LEU A 192 -8.95 -13.92 -15.78
C LEU A 192 -9.28 -13.49 -14.36
N ILE A 193 -10.55 -13.24 -14.02
CA ILE A 193 -10.97 -13.01 -12.63
C ILE A 193 -10.68 -14.24 -11.77
N GLY A 194 -11.03 -15.44 -12.24
CA GLY A 194 -10.76 -16.69 -11.52
C GLY A 194 -9.26 -16.96 -11.34
N MET A 195 -8.47 -16.72 -12.38
CA MET A 195 -7.01 -16.84 -12.32
C MET A 195 -6.41 -15.79 -11.35
N ALA A 196 -6.83 -14.53 -11.43
CA ALA A 196 -6.38 -13.48 -10.53
C ALA A 196 -6.71 -13.80 -9.07
N ALA A 197 -7.92 -14.34 -8.82
CA ALA A 197 -8.35 -14.84 -7.51
C ALA A 197 -7.49 -16.00 -6.98
N ALA A 198 -6.97 -16.86 -7.87
CA ALA A 198 -6.07 -17.95 -7.49
C ALA A 198 -4.66 -17.46 -7.18
N ILE A 199 -4.22 -16.33 -7.76
CA ILE A 199 -2.93 -15.69 -7.44
C ILE A 199 -3.01 -14.94 -6.12
N LYS A 200 -4.12 -14.24 -5.85
CA LYS A 200 -4.38 -13.52 -4.60
C LYS A 200 -5.88 -13.51 -4.37
N LEU A 201 -6.37 -13.78 -3.16
CA LEU A 201 -7.80 -13.98 -2.92
C LEU A 201 -8.68 -12.73 -3.13
N THR A 202 -8.09 -11.53 -3.18
CA THR A 202 -8.85 -10.25 -3.23
C THR A 202 -9.84 -10.10 -4.40
N PRO A 203 -9.57 -10.56 -5.64
CA PRO A 203 -10.52 -10.53 -6.74
C PRO A 203 -11.71 -11.48 -6.58
N LEU A 204 -11.76 -12.36 -5.58
CA LEU A 204 -12.94 -13.23 -5.35
C LEU A 204 -14.23 -12.43 -5.21
N LEU A 205 -14.18 -11.18 -4.74
CA LEU A 205 -15.33 -10.28 -4.67
C LEU A 205 -15.95 -9.98 -6.04
N PHE A 206 -15.20 -10.13 -7.13
CA PHE A 206 -15.71 -9.98 -8.49
C PHE A 206 -16.64 -11.13 -8.92
N VAL A 207 -16.55 -12.31 -8.31
CA VAL A 207 -17.43 -13.45 -8.62
C VAL A 207 -18.90 -13.15 -8.28
N PRO A 208 -19.26 -12.76 -7.03
CA PRO A 208 -20.63 -12.34 -6.73
C PRO A 208 -21.04 -11.06 -7.47
N TYR A 209 -20.10 -10.15 -7.77
CA TYR A 209 -20.39 -9.00 -8.65
C TYR A 209 -20.89 -9.45 -10.03
N LEU A 210 -20.18 -10.38 -10.70
CA LEU A 210 -20.59 -10.92 -12.00
C LEU A 210 -21.99 -11.54 -11.91
N TRP A 211 -22.30 -12.23 -10.81
CA TRP A 211 -23.63 -12.78 -10.56
C TRP A 211 -24.70 -11.68 -10.43
N VAL A 212 -24.44 -10.66 -9.60
CA VAL A 212 -25.35 -9.54 -9.32
C VAL A 212 -25.68 -8.73 -10.58
N VAL A 213 -24.70 -8.55 -11.48
CA VAL A 213 -24.91 -7.82 -12.74
C VAL A 213 -25.48 -8.68 -13.86
N GLY A 214 -25.80 -9.96 -13.59
CA GLY A 214 -26.43 -10.88 -14.55
C GLY A 214 -25.46 -11.66 -15.44
N ARG A 215 -24.14 -11.46 -15.29
CA ARG A 215 -23.09 -12.23 -15.98
C ARG A 215 -22.83 -13.58 -15.29
N ARG A 216 -23.89 -14.37 -15.06
CA ARG A 216 -23.83 -15.63 -14.28
C ARG A 216 -22.90 -16.69 -14.89
N ARG A 217 -22.87 -16.80 -16.22
CA ARG A 217 -21.95 -17.73 -16.91
C ARG A 217 -20.49 -17.37 -16.63
N ASP A 218 -20.18 -16.07 -16.60
CA ASP A 218 -18.85 -15.56 -16.30
C ASP A 218 -18.50 -15.81 -14.83
N ALA A 219 -19.45 -15.62 -13.91
CA ALA A 219 -19.26 -15.95 -12.50
C ALA A 219 -18.93 -17.45 -12.31
N VAL A 220 -19.68 -18.34 -12.97
CA VAL A 220 -19.41 -19.79 -12.93
C VAL A 220 -18.04 -20.12 -13.51
N ARG A 221 -17.66 -19.54 -14.65
CA ARG A 221 -16.33 -19.75 -15.25
C ARG A 221 -15.21 -19.22 -14.37
N ALA A 222 -15.41 -18.09 -13.68
CA ALA A 222 -14.47 -17.55 -12.72
C ALA A 222 -14.28 -18.51 -11.53
N THR A 223 -15.36 -19.02 -10.96
CA THR A 223 -15.31 -20.03 -9.89
C THR A 223 -14.59 -21.31 -10.37
N ILE A 224 -14.95 -21.83 -11.53
CA ILE A 224 -14.30 -23.04 -12.09
C ILE A 224 -12.81 -22.80 -12.31
N THR A 225 -12.42 -21.64 -12.88
CA THR A 225 -11.01 -21.33 -13.13
C THR A 225 -10.23 -21.22 -11.82
N PHE A 226 -10.78 -20.53 -10.82
CA PHE A 226 -10.19 -20.45 -9.49
C PHE A 226 -9.98 -21.84 -8.88
N MET A 227 -11.01 -22.69 -8.92
CA MET A 227 -10.93 -24.05 -8.39
C MET A 227 -9.92 -24.90 -9.17
N ALA A 228 -9.87 -24.80 -10.50
CA ALA A 228 -8.91 -25.51 -11.34
C ALA A 228 -7.46 -25.11 -11.01
N CYS A 229 -7.20 -23.81 -10.84
CA CYS A 229 -5.89 -23.31 -10.39
C CYS A 229 -5.52 -23.82 -8.99
N ALA A 230 -6.47 -23.82 -8.04
CA ALA A 230 -6.25 -24.33 -6.69
C ALA A 230 -5.98 -25.85 -6.69
N VAL A 231 -6.70 -26.62 -7.50
CA VAL A 231 -6.49 -28.07 -7.68
C VAL A 231 -5.14 -28.34 -8.32
N ALA A 232 -4.75 -27.59 -9.36
CA ALA A 232 -3.44 -27.72 -9.98
C ALA A 232 -2.31 -27.47 -8.96
N ALA A 233 -2.44 -26.43 -8.13
CA ALA A 233 -1.48 -26.14 -7.08
C ALA A 233 -1.44 -27.22 -5.98
N THR A 234 -2.60 -27.81 -5.66
CA THR A 234 -2.70 -28.93 -4.71
C THR A 234 -2.05 -30.19 -5.27
N ALA A 235 -2.18 -30.46 -6.56
CA ALA A 235 -1.56 -31.61 -7.21
C ALA A 235 -0.01 -31.52 -7.21
N VAL A 236 0.54 -30.31 -7.35
CA VAL A 236 1.99 -30.09 -7.33
C VAL A 236 2.53 -30.01 -5.89
N TRP A 237 1.86 -29.28 -5.00
CA TRP A 237 2.27 -29.11 -3.60
C TRP A 237 1.10 -29.33 -2.62
N PRO A 238 0.78 -30.59 -2.31
CA PRO A 238 -0.33 -30.94 -1.41
C PRO A 238 -0.17 -30.37 0.00
N SER A 239 1.03 -30.47 0.57
CA SER A 239 1.33 -30.02 1.95
C SER A 239 1.29 -28.49 2.10
N ALA A 240 1.83 -27.76 1.11
CA ALA A 240 1.72 -26.30 1.06
C ALA A 240 0.24 -25.90 0.94
N SER A 241 -0.52 -26.55 0.06
CA SER A 241 -1.95 -26.27 -0.12
C SER A 241 -2.76 -26.52 1.15
N ALA A 242 -2.53 -27.66 1.83
CA ALA A 242 -3.15 -27.93 3.12
C ALA A 242 -2.82 -26.86 4.16
N THR A 243 -1.54 -26.46 4.27
CA THR A 243 -1.08 -25.41 5.19
C THR A 243 -1.74 -24.06 4.88
N PHE A 244 -1.86 -23.70 3.61
CA PHE A 244 -2.47 -22.44 3.19
C PHE A 244 -3.93 -22.36 3.61
N TRP A 245 -4.73 -23.34 3.19
CA TRP A 245 -6.18 -23.34 3.39
C TRP A 245 -6.61 -23.56 4.84
N THR A 246 -5.77 -24.18 5.68
CA THR A 246 -6.10 -24.46 7.08
C THR A 246 -5.49 -23.49 8.08
N ARG A 247 -4.35 -22.85 7.76
CA ARG A 247 -3.61 -22.00 8.72
C ARG A 247 -3.20 -20.65 8.14
N ALA A 248 -2.43 -20.66 7.04
CA ALA A 248 -1.74 -19.45 6.59
C ALA A 248 -2.71 -18.34 6.19
N VAL A 249 -3.85 -18.68 5.56
CA VAL A 249 -4.88 -17.71 5.16
C VAL A 249 -5.55 -17.00 6.35
N PHE A 250 -5.59 -17.63 7.53
CA PHE A 250 -6.22 -17.09 8.73
C PHE A 250 -5.23 -16.38 9.66
N THR A 251 -3.93 -16.61 9.49
CA THR A 251 -2.88 -16.03 10.36
C THR A 251 -2.38 -14.72 9.76
N THR A 252 -3.19 -13.65 9.79
CA THR A 252 -2.82 -12.36 9.19
C THR A 252 -1.69 -11.64 9.91
N SER A 253 -1.38 -12.01 11.16
CA SER A 253 -0.25 -11.47 11.93
C SER A 253 1.12 -11.80 11.31
N ARG A 254 1.18 -12.71 10.33
CA ARG A 254 2.41 -13.05 9.58
C ARG A 254 2.77 -12.00 8.52
N ILE A 255 1.86 -11.09 8.18
CA ILE A 255 1.96 -10.22 6.98
C ILE A 255 2.61 -8.86 7.33
N GLY A 256 3.16 -8.72 8.54
CA GLY A 256 3.74 -7.48 9.06
C GLY A 256 2.78 -6.70 9.96
N ASP A 257 3.16 -5.46 10.30
CA ASP A 257 2.36 -4.58 11.14
C ASP A 257 1.12 -4.06 10.38
N LEU A 258 -0.04 -4.60 10.76
CA LEU A 258 -1.32 -4.26 10.13
C LEU A 258 -1.84 -2.87 10.55
N SER A 259 -1.30 -2.23 11.59
CA SER A 259 -1.68 -0.85 11.96
C SER A 259 -0.90 0.21 11.16
N SER A 260 0.21 -0.16 10.52
CA SER A 260 1.01 0.69 9.62
C SER A 260 0.14 1.52 8.69
N THR A 261 0.46 2.81 8.53
CA THR A 261 -0.23 3.75 7.63
C THR A 261 -0.18 3.32 6.15
N GLY A 262 0.66 2.35 5.79
CA GLY A 262 0.60 1.67 4.49
C GLY A 262 -0.71 0.88 4.28
N ASN A 263 -1.33 0.37 5.35
CA ASN A 263 -2.56 -0.44 5.30
C ASN A 263 -3.84 0.42 5.25
N GLN A 264 -4.37 0.68 4.08
CA GLN A 264 -5.56 1.51 3.88
C GLN A 264 -6.86 0.69 3.77
N SER A 265 -6.93 -0.44 4.49
CA SER A 265 -8.18 -1.18 4.69
C SER A 265 -8.96 -0.62 5.88
N LEU A 266 -10.26 -0.90 5.93
CA LEU A 266 -11.09 -0.61 7.11
C LEU A 266 -10.55 -1.30 8.37
N ASN A 267 -10.01 -2.52 8.25
CA ASN A 267 -9.38 -3.21 9.38
C ASN A 267 -8.13 -2.46 9.87
N GLY A 268 -7.27 -2.01 8.93
CA GLY A 268 -6.10 -1.18 9.25
C GLY A 268 -6.48 0.12 9.94
N THR A 269 -7.54 0.78 9.45
CA THR A 269 -8.10 1.96 10.12
C THR A 269 -8.51 1.66 11.55
N LEU A 270 -9.29 0.59 11.79
CA LEU A 270 -9.73 0.21 13.14
C LEU A 270 -8.57 -0.22 14.06
N LEU A 271 -7.52 -0.83 13.52
CA LEU A 271 -6.33 -1.24 14.29
C LEU A 271 -5.60 -0.04 14.91
N ARG A 272 -5.55 1.10 14.21
CA ARG A 272 -4.94 2.34 14.72
C ARG A 272 -5.66 2.95 15.92
N TYR A 273 -6.87 2.47 16.23
CA TYR A 273 -7.69 2.94 17.35
C TYR A 273 -7.61 2.08 18.61
N ALA A 274 -6.68 1.11 18.67
CA ALA A 274 -6.50 0.22 19.82
C ALA A 274 -7.81 -0.45 20.30
N ILE A 275 -8.77 -0.66 19.38
CA ILE A 275 -10.04 -1.33 19.67
C ILE A 275 -9.73 -2.79 20.03
N PRO A 276 -10.30 -3.32 21.13
CA PRO A 276 -10.05 -4.71 21.50
C PRO A 276 -10.50 -5.67 20.39
N THR A 277 -9.85 -6.83 20.32
CA THR A 277 -9.86 -7.67 19.11
C THR A 277 -11.25 -8.13 18.67
N ASN A 278 -12.13 -8.52 19.61
CA ASN A 278 -13.44 -9.06 19.27
C ASN A 278 -14.37 -7.96 18.72
N GLU A 279 -14.37 -6.80 19.36
CA GLU A 279 -15.12 -5.61 18.97
C GLU A 279 -14.63 -5.10 17.62
N ARG A 280 -13.31 -5.10 17.40
CA ARG A 280 -12.71 -4.72 16.11
C ARG A 280 -13.15 -5.65 15.00
N LEU A 281 -13.09 -6.97 15.20
CA LEU A 281 -13.49 -7.95 14.20
C LEU A 281 -14.98 -7.84 13.87
N ALA A 282 -15.83 -7.63 14.88
CA ALA A 282 -17.25 -7.39 14.68
C ALA A 282 -17.51 -6.08 13.91
N ALA A 283 -16.86 -4.98 14.29
CA ALA A 283 -16.96 -3.70 13.60
C ALA A 283 -16.49 -3.79 12.15
N TRP A 284 -15.36 -4.45 11.91
CA TRP A 284 -14.84 -4.70 10.56
C TRP A 284 -15.81 -5.53 9.73
N ALA A 285 -16.36 -6.63 10.27
CA ALA A 285 -17.31 -7.47 9.56
C ALA A 285 -18.60 -6.71 9.17
N ILE A 286 -19.13 -5.88 10.08
CA ILE A 286 -20.30 -5.04 9.82
C ILE A 286 -19.98 -4.01 8.73
N LEU A 287 -18.90 -3.25 8.87
CA LEU A 287 -18.50 -2.23 7.91
C LEU A 287 -18.18 -2.81 6.53
N ALA A 288 -17.45 -3.94 6.50
CA ALA A 288 -17.15 -4.66 5.27
C ALA A 288 -18.43 -5.12 4.57
N THR A 289 -19.38 -5.67 5.32
CA THR A 289 -20.69 -6.08 4.78
C THR A 289 -21.44 -4.89 4.20
N LEU A 290 -21.52 -3.77 4.91
CA LEU A 290 -22.19 -2.55 4.44
C LEU A 290 -21.54 -2.00 3.17
N VAL A 291 -20.21 -1.91 3.13
CA VAL A 291 -19.48 -1.44 1.94
C VAL A 291 -19.71 -2.37 0.75
N CYS A 292 -19.64 -3.69 0.95
CA CYS A 292 -19.91 -4.68 -0.10
C CYS A 292 -21.35 -4.54 -0.64
N LEU A 293 -22.35 -4.45 0.24
CA LEU A 293 -23.75 -4.30 -0.16
C LEU A 293 -23.96 -3.03 -1.01
N VAL A 294 -23.43 -1.89 -0.54
CA VAL A 294 -23.51 -0.62 -1.27
C VAL A 294 -22.77 -0.72 -2.60
N ALA A 295 -21.57 -1.27 -2.62
CA ALA A 295 -20.77 -1.43 -3.83
C ALA A 295 -21.48 -2.32 -4.88
N PHE A 296 -22.10 -3.44 -4.47
CA PHE A 296 -22.88 -4.29 -5.38
C PHE A 296 -24.11 -3.59 -5.94
N LEU A 297 -24.84 -2.83 -5.10
CA LEU A 297 -25.98 -2.02 -5.55
C LEU A 297 -25.55 -0.97 -6.58
N CYS A 298 -24.46 -0.25 -6.29
CA CYS A 298 -23.87 0.73 -7.20
C CYS A 298 -23.42 0.09 -8.51
N ALA A 299 -22.66 -1.01 -8.43
CA ALA A 299 -22.13 -1.71 -9.59
C ALA A 299 -23.23 -2.24 -10.51
N ARG A 300 -24.32 -2.76 -9.93
CA ARG A 300 -25.49 -3.20 -10.67
C ARG A 300 -26.15 -2.07 -11.45
N GLU A 301 -26.31 -0.91 -10.84
CA GLU A 301 -26.90 0.23 -11.55
C GLU A 301 -25.97 0.78 -12.62
N TYR A 302 -24.67 0.89 -12.34
CA TYR A 302 -23.69 1.27 -13.35
C TYR A 302 -23.72 0.31 -14.53
N HIS A 303 -23.84 -1.00 -14.28
CA HIS A 303 -23.99 -1.99 -15.33
C HIS A 303 -25.28 -1.79 -16.14
N ARG A 304 -26.42 -1.53 -15.48
CA ARG A 304 -27.70 -1.21 -16.15
C ARG A 304 -27.64 0.04 -17.02
N ARG A 305 -26.79 1.00 -16.67
CA ARG A 305 -26.55 2.23 -17.43
C ARG A 305 -25.41 2.12 -18.44
N GLU A 306 -24.98 0.90 -18.76
CA GLU A 306 -23.90 0.62 -19.71
C GLU A 306 -22.57 1.29 -19.32
N GLN A 307 -22.30 1.41 -18.02
CA GLN A 307 -21.06 1.97 -17.45
C GLN A 307 -20.23 0.86 -16.75
N PRO A 308 -19.75 -0.16 -17.50
CA PRO A 308 -19.04 -1.31 -16.93
C PRO A 308 -17.72 -0.93 -16.25
N ALA A 309 -17.07 0.16 -16.69
CA ALA A 309 -15.84 0.65 -16.05
C ALA A 309 -16.10 1.16 -14.62
N LEU A 310 -17.14 1.96 -14.42
CA LEU A 310 -17.54 2.41 -13.08
C LEU A 310 -18.03 1.25 -12.23
N ALA A 311 -18.76 0.29 -12.82
CA ALA A 311 -19.18 -0.91 -12.11
C ALA A 311 -17.99 -1.73 -11.59
N ALA A 312 -17.00 -2.01 -12.44
CA ALA A 312 -15.81 -2.76 -12.08
C ALA A 312 -14.97 -2.02 -11.03
N VAL A 313 -14.75 -0.71 -11.23
CA VAL A 313 -13.90 0.09 -10.35
C VAL A 313 -14.49 0.26 -8.95
N VAL A 314 -15.82 0.39 -8.81
CA VAL A 314 -16.46 0.43 -7.50
C VAL A 314 -16.27 -0.88 -6.72
N ILE A 315 -16.36 -2.03 -7.39
CA ILE A 315 -16.06 -3.32 -6.76
C ILE A 315 -14.57 -3.43 -6.45
N GLY A 316 -13.70 -2.93 -7.33
CA GLY A 316 -12.27 -2.81 -7.08
C GLY A 316 -11.95 -2.01 -5.82
N CYS A 317 -12.53 -0.82 -5.65
CA CYS A 317 -12.39 -0.03 -4.43
C CYS A 317 -12.96 -0.75 -3.20
N ALA A 318 -14.05 -1.51 -3.36
CA ALA A 318 -14.56 -2.34 -2.28
C ALA A 318 -13.55 -3.41 -1.86
N THR A 319 -12.85 -4.07 -2.80
CA THR A 319 -11.77 -5.02 -2.43
C THR A 319 -10.68 -4.35 -1.61
N VAL A 320 -10.31 -3.11 -1.92
CA VAL A 320 -9.33 -2.34 -1.13
C VAL A 320 -9.89 -2.04 0.27
N ALA A 321 -11.11 -1.56 0.37
CA ALA A 321 -11.71 -1.16 1.65
C ALA A 321 -11.92 -2.34 2.60
N VAL A 322 -12.41 -3.48 2.10
CA VAL A 322 -12.89 -4.59 2.94
C VAL A 322 -11.85 -5.68 3.18
N SER A 323 -10.72 -5.70 2.46
CA SER A 323 -9.68 -6.70 2.70
C SER A 323 -9.13 -6.60 4.13
N PRO A 324 -8.64 -7.71 4.73
CA PRO A 324 -7.98 -7.66 6.05
C PRO A 324 -6.75 -6.74 6.06
N VAL A 325 -6.09 -6.61 4.91
CA VAL A 325 -4.94 -5.74 4.69
C VAL A 325 -4.95 -5.19 3.26
N SER A 326 -4.73 -3.89 3.13
CA SER A 326 -4.66 -3.17 1.86
C SER A 326 -3.50 -2.20 1.78
N TRP A 327 -2.31 -2.73 1.45
CA TRP A 327 -1.11 -1.93 1.23
C TRP A 327 -1.27 -0.90 0.10
N THR A 328 -0.38 0.09 0.06
CA THR A 328 -0.35 1.15 -0.97
C THR A 328 -0.44 0.59 -2.39
N HIS A 329 0.29 -0.48 -2.70
CA HIS A 329 0.29 -1.12 -4.02
C HIS A 329 -1.03 -1.83 -4.39
N HIS A 330 -2.00 -2.03 -3.48
CA HIS A 330 -3.33 -2.57 -3.79
C HIS A 330 -4.31 -1.51 -4.35
N GLN A 331 -3.99 -0.22 -4.17
CA GLN A 331 -4.98 0.87 -4.29
C GLN A 331 -5.14 1.43 -5.71
N ILE A 332 -4.66 0.71 -6.73
CA ILE A 332 -4.76 1.11 -8.15
C ILE A 332 -6.22 1.38 -8.54
N TRP A 333 -7.17 0.59 -8.03
CA TRP A 333 -8.61 0.80 -8.27
C TRP A 333 -9.10 2.21 -7.91
N THR A 334 -8.58 2.79 -6.82
CA THR A 334 -8.94 4.14 -6.37
C THR A 334 -8.43 5.20 -7.35
N VAL A 335 -7.26 4.99 -7.97
CA VAL A 335 -6.74 5.85 -9.05
C VAL A 335 -7.64 5.77 -10.27
N LEU A 336 -8.04 4.55 -10.68
CA LEU A 336 -8.98 4.36 -11.79
C LEU A 336 -10.33 5.05 -11.53
N ALA A 337 -10.79 5.05 -10.28
CA ALA A 337 -12.01 5.77 -9.88
C ALA A 337 -11.86 7.27 -10.06
N GLY A 338 -10.76 7.86 -9.58
CA GLY A 338 -10.47 9.28 -9.74
C GLY A 338 -10.49 9.70 -11.21
N MET A 339 -9.86 8.91 -12.08
CA MET A 339 -9.84 9.15 -13.53
C MET A 339 -11.24 9.14 -14.16
N LEU A 340 -12.05 8.12 -13.85
CA LEU A 340 -13.41 8.02 -14.38
C LEU A 340 -14.32 9.14 -13.87
N LEU A 341 -14.11 9.60 -12.62
CA LEU A 341 -14.84 10.72 -12.04
C LEU A 341 -14.48 12.06 -12.70
N VAL A 342 -13.19 12.31 -12.96
CA VAL A 342 -12.71 13.50 -13.70
C VAL A 342 -13.18 13.50 -15.15
N ALA A 343 -13.27 12.34 -15.79
CA ALA A 343 -13.82 12.22 -17.14
C ALA A 343 -15.34 12.46 -17.22
N GLY A 344 -16.03 12.50 -16.08
CA GLY A 344 -17.48 12.69 -16.01
C GLY A 344 -17.94 14.13 -16.30
N PRO A 345 -19.21 14.34 -16.67
CA PRO A 345 -19.70 15.65 -17.10
C PRO A 345 -20.06 16.61 -15.95
N ARG A 346 -20.17 16.14 -14.70
CA ARG A 346 -20.64 16.94 -13.56
C ARG A 346 -19.46 17.53 -12.79
N ARG A 347 -19.47 18.86 -12.58
CA ARG A 347 -18.42 19.56 -11.82
C ARG A 347 -18.14 18.95 -10.44
N SER A 348 -19.16 18.52 -9.71
CA SER A 348 -18.99 17.84 -8.42
C SER A 348 -18.26 16.50 -8.52
N ARG A 349 -18.48 15.73 -9.60
CA ARG A 349 -17.73 14.49 -9.86
C ARG A 349 -16.30 14.79 -10.27
N ILE A 350 -16.08 15.84 -11.06
CA ILE A 350 -14.73 16.28 -11.43
C ILE A 350 -13.94 16.67 -10.18
N ALA A 351 -14.52 17.49 -9.30
CA ALA A 351 -13.89 17.88 -8.04
C ALA A 351 -13.59 16.66 -7.15
N ALA A 352 -14.55 15.76 -6.96
CA ALA A 352 -14.34 14.52 -6.20
C ALA A 352 -13.24 13.65 -6.82
N GLY A 353 -13.23 13.48 -8.14
CA GLY A 353 -12.19 12.75 -8.85
C GLY A 353 -10.81 13.39 -8.72
N ALA A 354 -10.73 14.72 -8.79
CA ALA A 354 -9.50 15.47 -8.60
C ALA A 354 -8.95 15.30 -7.19
N ILE A 355 -9.81 15.38 -6.15
CA ILE A 355 -9.42 15.12 -4.76
C ILE A 355 -8.86 13.70 -4.63
N VAL A 356 -9.56 12.70 -5.15
CA VAL A 356 -9.08 11.30 -5.13
C VAL A 356 -7.71 11.18 -5.81
N LEU A 357 -7.53 11.74 -7.00
CA LEU A 357 -6.24 11.68 -7.71
C LEU A 357 -5.13 12.39 -6.96
N LEU A 358 -5.39 13.57 -6.40
CA LEU A 358 -4.42 14.30 -5.58
C LEU A 358 -4.01 13.48 -4.34
N THR A 359 -4.95 12.87 -3.63
CA THR A 359 -4.67 11.99 -2.49
C THR A 359 -3.87 10.74 -2.88
N MET A 360 -4.05 10.23 -4.11
CA MET A 360 -3.30 9.09 -4.62
C MET A 360 -1.93 9.44 -5.18
N CYS A 361 -1.70 10.66 -5.67
CA CYS A 361 -0.44 11.07 -6.29
C CYS A 361 0.49 11.85 -5.36
N VAL A 362 -0.05 12.50 -4.33
CA VAL A 362 0.74 13.30 -3.39
C VAL A 362 1.08 12.49 -2.14
N GLN A 363 2.26 12.76 -1.57
CA GLN A 363 2.63 12.27 -0.25
C GLN A 363 1.77 12.99 0.80
N VAL A 364 0.72 12.33 1.27
CA VAL A 364 -0.29 12.91 2.18
C VAL A 364 0.36 13.54 3.43
N GLY A 365 1.42 12.95 3.95
CA GLY A 365 2.17 13.46 5.11
C GLY A 365 2.96 14.75 4.85
N ALA A 366 3.19 15.14 3.59
CA ALA A 366 3.80 16.42 3.24
C ALA A 366 2.78 17.57 3.24
N VAL A 367 1.47 17.26 3.21
CA VAL A 367 0.39 18.24 3.12
C VAL A 367 -0.38 18.34 4.44
N LEU A 368 -0.58 17.22 5.13
CA LEU A 368 -1.31 17.15 6.38
C LEU A 368 -0.35 17.05 7.58
N PRO A 369 -0.65 17.73 8.69
CA PRO A 369 0.17 17.68 9.90
C PRO A 369 0.29 16.25 10.44
N ALA A 370 1.39 15.97 11.12
CA ALA A 370 1.64 14.67 11.74
C ALA A 370 0.61 14.34 12.82
N GLY A 371 0.33 13.04 12.99
CA GLY A 371 -0.50 12.54 14.11
C GLY A 371 -2.00 12.81 14.00
N GLY A 372 -2.63 12.57 12.84
CA GLY A 372 -4.07 12.84 12.67
C GLY A 372 -4.79 11.80 11.81
N PHE A 373 -6.01 11.45 12.21
CA PHE A 373 -6.86 10.46 11.53
C PHE A 373 -6.95 10.66 10.01
N LEU A 374 -7.14 11.91 9.58
CA LEU A 374 -7.23 12.24 8.16
C LEU A 374 -5.95 11.93 7.40
N ARG A 375 -4.77 12.25 7.96
CA ARG A 375 -3.47 11.95 7.34
C ARG A 375 -3.29 10.44 7.17
N ASP A 376 -3.59 9.69 8.23
CA ASP A 376 -3.31 8.26 8.28
C ASP A 376 -4.31 7.42 7.49
N ASN A 377 -5.50 7.97 7.19
CA ASN A 377 -6.60 7.25 6.57
C ASN A 377 -7.15 7.90 5.29
N ALA A 378 -6.53 8.98 4.77
CA ALA A 378 -7.04 9.72 3.60
C ALA A 378 -7.33 8.81 2.40
N ARG A 379 -6.45 7.84 2.14
CA ARG A 379 -6.60 6.93 0.98
C ARG A 379 -7.69 5.88 1.21
N ALA A 380 -7.80 5.34 2.44
CA ALA A 380 -8.89 4.45 2.84
C ALA A 380 -10.25 5.16 2.72
N LEU A 381 -10.33 6.40 3.18
CA LEU A 381 -11.51 7.25 3.06
C LEU A 381 -11.87 7.50 1.59
N CYS A 382 -10.90 7.71 0.70
CA CYS A 382 -11.17 7.81 -0.74
C CYS A 382 -11.80 6.52 -1.31
N ALA A 383 -11.26 5.34 -0.95
CA ALA A 383 -11.79 4.06 -1.42
C ALA A 383 -13.25 3.85 -0.95
N VAL A 384 -13.54 4.12 0.33
CA VAL A 384 -14.89 4.03 0.91
C VAL A 384 -15.82 5.08 0.27
N ALA A 385 -15.36 6.31 0.10
CA ALA A 385 -16.12 7.40 -0.52
C ALA A 385 -16.48 7.09 -1.98
N VAL A 386 -15.62 6.42 -2.74
CA VAL A 386 -15.96 5.95 -4.09
C VAL A 386 -17.06 4.88 -4.04
N CYS A 387 -16.97 3.93 -3.11
CA CYS A 387 -17.99 2.89 -2.94
C CYS A 387 -19.36 3.51 -2.60
N CYS A 388 -19.37 4.45 -1.66
CA CYS A 388 -20.59 5.12 -1.17
C CYS A 388 -21.09 6.24 -2.10
N GLY A 389 -20.21 6.93 -2.83
CA GLY A 389 -20.56 8.04 -3.73
C GLY A 389 -21.39 7.58 -4.94
N GLY A 390 -21.24 6.31 -5.35
CA GLY A 390 -22.17 5.67 -6.28
C GLY A 390 -23.61 5.65 -5.76
N ALA A 391 -23.78 5.53 -4.43
CA ALA A 391 -25.09 5.50 -3.79
C ALA A 391 -25.81 6.86 -3.92
N ILE A 392 -25.10 7.99 -3.87
CA ILE A 392 -25.69 9.31 -4.14
C ILE A 392 -26.23 9.38 -5.59
N SER A 393 -25.57 8.70 -6.53
CA SER A 393 -26.04 8.58 -7.93
C SER A 393 -27.20 7.58 -8.10
N LEU A 394 -27.39 6.66 -7.13
CA LEU A 394 -28.59 5.83 -6.99
C LEU A 394 -29.74 6.64 -6.38
N TRP A 395 -29.45 7.46 -5.37
CA TRP A 395 -30.41 8.30 -4.64
C TRP A 395 -31.14 9.27 -5.56
N THR A 396 -30.42 9.85 -6.52
CA THR A 396 -30.98 10.72 -7.58
C THR A 396 -31.76 9.98 -8.66
N ALA A 397 -31.59 8.67 -8.80
CA ALA A 397 -32.23 7.86 -9.83
C ALA A 397 -33.33 6.93 -9.32
N ALA A 398 -33.40 6.70 -8.01
CA ALA A 398 -34.38 5.84 -7.36
C ALA A 398 -35.73 6.57 -7.22
N ALA A 399 -36.42 6.70 -8.35
CA ALA A 399 -37.88 6.80 -8.41
C ALA A 399 -38.55 5.42 -8.67
N GLY A 400 -37.80 4.31 -8.61
CA GLY A 400 -38.30 2.97 -8.96
C GLY A 400 -37.86 1.85 -8.01
N ARG A 401 -38.69 0.79 -7.93
CA ARG A 401 -38.51 -0.40 -7.06
C ARG A 401 -37.21 -1.16 -7.38
N VAL A 402 -36.41 -1.49 -6.37
CA VAL A 402 -35.17 -2.28 -6.50
C VAL A 402 -35.44 -3.76 -6.16
N ARG A 403 -35.32 -4.66 -7.14
CA ARG A 403 -35.42 -6.13 -6.92
C ARG A 403 -34.04 -6.74 -6.74
N LEU A 404 -33.66 -7.18 -5.55
CA LEU A 404 -32.33 -7.74 -5.28
C LEU A 404 -32.15 -9.19 -5.77
N LEU A 405 -33.20 -10.02 -5.66
CA LEU A 405 -33.22 -11.43 -6.07
C LEU A 405 -34.54 -11.77 -6.81
N PRO A 406 -34.62 -12.87 -7.59
CA PRO A 406 -35.90 -13.42 -8.06
C PRO A 406 -36.75 -13.82 -6.83
N GLY A 407 -37.97 -13.30 -6.71
CA GLY A 407 -38.87 -13.59 -5.58
C GLY A 407 -38.68 -12.71 -4.33
N LEU A 408 -37.50 -12.12 -4.11
CA LEU A 408 -37.26 -11.19 -2.99
C LEU A 408 -37.31 -9.73 -3.46
N ALA A 409 -38.48 -9.11 -3.29
CA ALA A 409 -38.64 -7.66 -3.45
C ALA A 409 -38.56 -7.00 -2.08
N VAL A 410 -37.45 -6.31 -1.79
CA VAL A 410 -37.40 -5.43 -0.61
C VAL A 410 -38.23 -4.19 -0.94
N VAL A 411 -39.45 -4.12 -0.42
CA VAL A 411 -40.26 -2.89 -0.39
C VAL A 411 -39.74 -2.00 0.74
N GLY A 412 -38.45 -1.67 0.68
CA GLY A 412 -37.88 -0.58 1.46
C GLY A 412 -38.00 0.65 0.60
N ARG A 413 -38.58 1.74 1.11
CA ARG A 413 -38.46 3.06 0.48
C ARG A 413 -36.96 3.28 0.22
N PRO A 414 -36.46 3.21 -1.02
CA PRO A 414 -35.02 3.09 -1.28
C PRO A 414 -34.27 4.32 -0.77
N ARG A 415 -34.97 5.45 -0.64
CA ARG A 415 -34.51 6.67 0.02
C ARG A 415 -34.07 6.43 1.46
N THR A 416 -34.83 5.68 2.27
CA THR A 416 -34.57 5.52 3.70
C THR A 416 -33.47 4.51 3.98
N ALA A 417 -33.41 3.38 3.26
CA ALA A 417 -32.34 2.39 3.45
C ALA A 417 -30.97 2.90 2.98
N LEU A 418 -30.93 3.63 1.85
CA LEU A 418 -29.71 4.31 1.41
C LEU A 418 -29.31 5.42 2.40
N LEU A 419 -30.28 6.21 2.89
CA LEU A 419 -30.06 7.20 3.92
C LEU A 419 -29.48 6.55 5.17
N TYR A 420 -30.06 5.47 5.71
CA TYR A 420 -29.50 4.79 6.89
C TYR A 420 -28.10 4.24 6.63
N CYS A 421 -27.81 3.67 5.46
CA CYS A 421 -26.47 3.14 5.16
C CYS A 421 -25.43 4.24 4.97
N THR A 422 -25.75 5.32 4.23
CA THR A 422 -24.82 6.44 4.02
C THR A 422 -24.66 7.28 5.29
N THR A 423 -25.72 7.45 6.07
CA THR A 423 -25.70 8.19 7.33
C THR A 423 -25.07 7.36 8.44
N ALA A 424 -25.20 6.03 8.44
CA ALA A 424 -24.43 5.15 9.33
C ALA A 424 -22.95 5.11 8.93
N ALA A 425 -22.61 5.03 7.64
CA ALA A 425 -21.21 5.05 7.21
C ALA A 425 -20.56 6.42 7.49
N ALA A 426 -21.25 7.53 7.21
CA ALA A 426 -20.80 8.87 7.54
C ALA A 426 -20.82 9.13 9.05
N GLY A 427 -21.78 8.56 9.78
CA GLY A 427 -21.90 8.65 11.23
C GLY A 427 -20.83 7.84 11.95
N ILE A 428 -20.45 6.66 11.45
CA ILE A 428 -19.33 5.87 11.98
C ILE A 428 -18.00 6.53 11.64
N ALA A 429 -17.80 7.01 10.41
CA ALA A 429 -16.61 7.77 10.04
C ALA A 429 -16.49 9.09 10.84
N GLY A 430 -17.61 9.78 11.05
CA GLY A 430 -17.71 10.97 11.88
C GLY A 430 -17.51 10.68 13.35
N MET A 431 -18.08 9.60 13.89
CA MET A 431 -17.87 9.16 15.28
C MET A 431 -16.42 8.76 15.50
N LEU A 432 -15.79 7.98 14.61
CA LEU A 432 -14.37 7.64 14.67
C LEU A 432 -13.45 8.88 14.56
N ALA A 433 -13.87 9.90 13.80
CA ALA A 433 -13.16 11.17 13.70
C ALA A 433 -13.40 12.09 14.91
N LEU A 434 -14.56 12.03 15.56
CA LEU A 434 -14.96 12.85 16.70
C LEU A 434 -14.60 12.24 18.06
N THR A 435 -14.39 10.92 18.15
CA THR A 435 -13.93 10.24 19.38
C THR A 435 -12.42 10.34 19.59
N HIS A 436 -11.76 11.28 18.91
CA HIS A 436 -10.36 11.58 19.14
C HIS A 436 -10.22 12.47 20.37
N ASP A 437 -10.25 11.84 21.54
CA ASP A 437 -9.59 12.27 22.78
C ASP A 437 -9.71 11.13 23.80
N ARG A 438 -8.86 10.13 23.67
CA ARG A 438 -8.45 9.35 24.84
C ARG A 438 -6.94 9.34 24.87
N ALA A 439 -6.40 10.36 25.52
CA ALA A 439 -5.08 10.27 26.11
C ALA A 439 -5.05 8.99 26.97
N VAL A 440 -4.31 7.99 26.52
CA VAL A 440 -3.91 6.90 27.41
C VAL A 440 -2.88 7.52 28.34
N VAL A 441 -3.33 7.98 29.51
CA VAL A 441 -2.45 8.36 30.62
C VAL A 441 -1.83 7.07 31.14
N ALA A 442 -0.63 6.75 30.67
CA ALA A 442 0.21 5.76 31.30
C ALA A 442 0.90 6.44 32.49
N GLN A 443 0.56 6.05 33.72
CA GLN A 443 1.38 6.39 34.88
C GLN A 443 2.61 5.49 34.88
N VAL A 444 3.78 6.07 34.62
CA VAL A 444 5.07 5.38 34.74
C VAL A 444 5.70 5.80 36.07
N TYR A 445 6.04 4.81 36.91
CA TYR A 445 6.78 5.04 38.14
C TYR A 445 8.27 5.10 37.80
N ALA A 446 8.92 6.24 38.05
CA ALA A 446 10.37 6.38 37.95
C ALA A 446 11.04 5.77 39.19
N ALA A 447 11.95 4.82 38.99
CA ALA A 447 12.81 4.29 40.06
C ALA A 447 13.89 5.33 40.36
N GLN A 448 13.93 5.82 41.60
CA GLN A 448 14.95 6.76 42.08
C GLN A 448 16.07 5.97 42.78
N ASN A 449 17.31 6.08 42.29
CA ASN A 449 18.60 5.62 42.85
C ASN A 449 19.19 4.26 42.43
N ALA A 450 20.51 4.33 42.13
CA ALA A 450 21.50 3.31 41.71
C ALA A 450 21.16 2.50 40.43
N HIS A 451 19.88 2.52 40.06
CA HIS A 451 19.24 2.02 38.86
C HIS A 451 18.83 3.17 37.91
N ASP A 452 19.62 4.25 37.86
CA ASP A 452 19.41 5.45 37.03
C ASP A 452 20.36 5.44 35.82
N PRO A 453 19.92 4.95 34.64
CA PRO A 453 20.67 5.17 33.41
C PRO A 453 20.37 6.61 32.96
N LEU A 454 21.41 7.43 32.88
CA LEU A 454 21.33 8.74 32.26
C LEU A 454 21.21 8.57 30.74
N TRP A 455 19.97 8.42 30.26
CA TRP A 455 19.60 8.46 28.84
C TRP A 455 19.51 9.92 28.39
N SER A 456 20.61 10.52 27.96
CA SER A 456 20.57 11.90 27.42
C SER A 456 20.27 11.90 25.92
N ARG A 457 19.17 12.56 25.55
CA ARG A 457 18.90 12.97 24.17
C ARG A 457 19.80 14.16 23.86
N VAL A 458 20.89 13.97 23.11
CA VAL A 458 21.60 15.10 22.48
C VAL A 458 21.42 15.03 20.97
N ILE A 459 20.98 16.17 20.45
CA ILE A 459 20.42 16.42 19.13
C ILE A 459 21.51 17.00 18.19
N SER A 460 21.35 16.72 16.89
CA SER A 460 21.92 17.37 15.70
C SER A 460 23.22 16.81 15.13
N ASP A 461 23.30 16.84 13.79
CA ASP A 461 24.46 16.59 12.94
C ASP A 461 25.65 17.54 13.17
N ASN A 462 25.76 18.13 14.37
CA ASN A 462 26.82 19.06 14.72
C ASN A 462 27.21 18.90 16.21
N PRO A 463 28.30 18.18 16.53
CA PRO A 463 28.70 17.87 17.91
C PRO A 463 29.18 19.11 18.71
N CYS A 464 29.16 20.31 18.13
CA CYS A 464 29.62 21.56 18.74
C CYS A 464 28.52 22.63 18.87
N GLY A 465 27.27 22.23 19.11
CA GLY A 465 26.08 23.09 19.13
C GLY A 465 26.01 24.24 20.15
N GLY A 466 27.10 24.55 20.85
CA GLY A 466 27.19 25.68 21.79
C GLY A 466 28.64 26.07 22.04
N MET A 467 29.28 26.74 21.07
CA MET A 467 30.58 27.36 21.31
C MET A 467 30.41 28.56 22.24
N GLY A 468 31.03 28.52 23.43
CA GLY A 468 31.12 29.64 24.36
C GLY A 468 32.54 30.19 24.45
N LEU A 469 32.70 31.51 24.44
CA LEU A 469 33.99 32.18 24.61
C LEU A 469 34.35 32.25 26.10
N ARG A 470 35.51 31.71 26.48
CA ARG A 470 36.12 31.91 27.81
C ARG A 470 37.56 32.36 27.61
N ASP A 471 37.93 33.50 28.19
CA ASP A 471 39.30 34.07 28.14
C ASP A 471 39.90 34.16 26.72
N GLY A 472 39.09 34.56 25.74
CA GLY A 472 39.53 34.75 24.35
C GLY A 472 39.84 33.46 23.59
N ARG A 473 39.46 32.29 24.11
CA ARG A 473 39.59 30.99 23.44
C ARG A 473 38.24 30.27 23.38
N TRP A 474 38.02 29.53 22.30
CA TRP A 474 36.85 28.67 22.13
C TRP A 474 37.14 27.31 22.76
N ILE A 475 36.31 26.89 23.71
CA ILE A 475 36.46 25.62 24.43
C ILE A 475 35.21 24.77 24.18
N CYS A 476 35.41 23.53 23.74
CA CYS A 476 34.37 22.50 23.74
C CYS A 476 34.27 21.96 25.17
N THR A 477 33.17 22.26 25.87
CA THR A 477 32.90 21.70 27.21
C THR A 477 31.99 20.50 27.06
N ASP A 478 32.58 19.32 26.90
CA ASP A 478 31.87 18.06 27.14
C ASP A 478 31.51 17.96 28.62
N VAL A 479 30.31 17.46 28.91
CA VAL A 479 30.06 16.76 30.17
C VAL A 479 30.83 15.45 30.07
N THR A 480 32.07 15.51 30.54
CA THR A 480 32.89 14.35 30.84
C THR A 480 32.13 13.45 31.83
N GLY A 481 31.58 12.35 31.34
CA GLY A 481 31.28 11.17 32.16
C GLY A 481 32.36 10.14 31.91
N GLN A 482 33.00 9.65 32.97
CA GLN A 482 34.06 8.64 32.97
C GLN A 482 33.75 7.43 32.08
N ALA A 483 34.79 6.71 31.65
CA ALA A 483 34.68 5.35 31.12
C ALA A 483 33.85 4.47 32.08
N MET A 484 32.55 4.33 31.80
CA MET A 484 31.61 3.53 32.58
C MET A 484 31.39 2.21 31.86
N GLY A 485 31.81 1.11 32.47
CA GLY A 485 31.70 -0.22 31.90
C GLY A 485 30.24 -0.69 31.78
N GLY A 486 29.86 -1.10 30.57
CA GLY A 486 28.65 -1.89 30.28
C GLY A 486 27.34 -1.13 30.35
N LEU A 487 26.35 -1.54 29.53
CA LEU A 487 24.92 -1.15 29.58
C LEU A 487 24.46 0.13 28.84
N GLN A 488 25.23 0.74 27.94
CA GLN A 488 24.70 1.85 27.12
C GLN A 488 23.99 1.38 25.83
N LEU A 489 22.78 1.89 25.61
CA LEU A 489 22.04 1.85 24.33
C LEU A 489 21.91 3.30 23.84
N ASN A 490 22.82 3.71 22.95
CA ASN A 490 22.79 5.05 22.36
C ASN A 490 22.08 4.98 21.02
N PHE A 491 21.01 5.76 20.83
CA PHE A 491 20.27 5.74 19.57
C PHE A 491 19.78 7.13 19.18
N SER A 492 19.68 7.34 17.87
CA SER A 492 18.99 8.45 17.25
C SER A 492 17.68 7.95 16.63
N VAL A 493 16.71 8.85 16.56
CA VAL A 493 15.43 8.64 15.89
C VAL A 493 15.30 9.75 14.85
N GLY A 494 15.03 9.39 13.60
CA GLY A 494 14.90 10.34 12.49
C GLY A 494 14.11 9.78 11.32
N ASP A 495 13.84 10.59 10.30
CA ASP A 495 13.22 10.13 9.05
C ASP A 495 14.17 9.15 8.35
N ASP A 496 13.67 7.96 8.00
CA ASP A 496 14.47 6.93 7.30
C ASP A 496 14.65 7.23 5.80
N GLY A 497 14.13 8.35 5.30
CA GLY A 497 14.18 8.77 3.91
C GLY A 497 13.21 8.00 3.00
N ALA A 498 12.44 7.06 3.55
CA ALA A 498 11.45 6.24 2.88
C ALA A 498 10.01 6.52 3.35
N GLY A 499 9.82 7.53 4.20
CA GLY A 499 8.56 7.93 4.79
C GLY A 499 8.20 7.16 6.08
N GLY A 500 9.17 6.45 6.66
CA GLY A 500 9.13 5.85 7.98
C GLY A 500 10.09 6.55 8.96
N ILE A 501 10.16 6.04 10.17
CA ILE A 501 11.03 6.51 11.24
C ILE A 501 12.16 5.48 11.41
N GLY A 502 13.39 5.90 11.18
CA GLY A 502 14.60 5.13 11.43
C GLY A 502 15.08 5.34 12.86
N ILE A 503 15.32 4.23 13.56
CA ILE A 503 15.98 4.19 14.86
C ILE A 503 17.34 3.54 14.64
N GLU A 504 18.41 4.30 14.78
CA GLU A 504 19.78 3.79 14.60
C GLU A 504 20.57 3.98 15.88
N GLY A 505 21.41 3.02 16.24
CA GLY A 505 22.15 3.12 17.48
C GLY A 505 23.31 2.14 17.65
N GLN A 506 23.92 2.22 18.81
CA GLN A 506 24.97 1.35 19.30
C GLN A 506 24.59 0.76 20.65
N VAL A 507 24.96 -0.51 20.85
CA VAL A 507 24.83 -1.23 22.12
C VAL A 507 26.18 -1.79 22.55
N GLY A 508 26.37 -1.94 23.86
CA GLY A 508 27.59 -2.51 24.42
C GLY A 508 27.82 -3.99 24.03
N PRO A 509 29.06 -4.49 24.19
CA PRO A 509 29.47 -5.86 23.83
C PRO A 509 28.70 -6.98 24.57
N ASP A 510 28.12 -6.66 25.73
CA ASP A 510 27.39 -7.63 26.55
C ASP A 510 25.96 -7.88 26.05
N VAL A 511 25.48 -7.05 25.11
CA VAL A 511 24.17 -7.24 24.47
C VAL A 511 24.29 -8.31 23.40
N ALA A 512 23.77 -9.49 23.71
CA ALA A 512 23.75 -10.63 22.81
C ALA A 512 22.54 -10.63 21.87
N ARG A 513 21.44 -10.00 22.31
CA ARG A 513 20.19 -9.90 21.56
C ARG A 513 19.50 -8.58 21.89
N LEU A 514 19.02 -7.90 20.86
CA LEU A 514 18.22 -6.69 20.99
C LEU A 514 16.84 -6.97 20.41
N ALA A 515 15.78 -6.63 21.13
CA ALA A 515 14.41 -6.84 20.67
C ALA A 515 13.63 -5.53 20.65
N TYR A 516 12.97 -5.24 19.54
CA TYR A 516 12.04 -4.14 19.38
C TYR A 516 10.62 -4.63 19.68
N ILE A 517 9.95 -3.99 20.65
CA ILE A 517 8.61 -4.34 21.10
C ILE A 517 7.66 -3.18 20.80
N PRO A 518 6.75 -3.34 19.84
CA PRO A 518 5.67 -2.40 19.64
C PRO A 518 4.65 -2.56 20.78
N VAL A 519 4.33 -1.49 21.50
CA VAL A 519 3.43 -1.49 22.66
C VAL A 519 1.98 -1.86 22.27
N GLN A 520 1.62 -1.79 20.98
CA GLN A 520 0.29 -2.13 20.46
C GLN A 520 0.01 -3.65 20.31
N GLY A 521 0.68 -4.51 21.08
CA GLY A 521 0.40 -5.95 21.14
C GLY A 521 0.93 -6.77 19.95
N ALA A 522 1.87 -6.21 19.18
CA ALA A 522 2.63 -6.96 18.19
C ALA A 522 3.72 -7.82 18.86
N LYS A 523 4.14 -8.89 18.18
CA LYS A 523 5.21 -9.75 18.71
C LYS A 523 6.55 -8.99 18.74
N PRO A 524 7.39 -9.20 19.77
CA PRO A 524 8.76 -8.69 19.77
C PRO A 524 9.49 -9.11 18.48
N VAL A 525 10.21 -8.16 17.88
CA VAL A 525 11.04 -8.37 16.70
C VAL A 525 12.50 -8.31 17.12
N ASP A 526 13.29 -9.32 16.77
CA ASP A 526 14.71 -9.31 17.03
C ASP A 526 15.41 -8.38 16.05
N VAL A 527 16.20 -7.45 16.60
CA VAL A 527 16.95 -6.46 15.84
C VAL A 527 18.36 -7.01 15.58
N PRO A 528 18.79 -7.11 14.31
CA PRO A 528 20.14 -7.54 13.98
C PRO A 528 21.20 -6.62 14.60
N LEU A 529 22.24 -7.23 15.15
CA LEU A 529 23.43 -6.55 15.67
C LEU A 529 24.59 -6.73 14.70
N TRP A 530 25.20 -5.63 14.27
CA TRP A 530 26.36 -5.65 13.37
C TRP A 530 27.65 -5.27 14.10
N PRO A 531 28.79 -5.94 13.83
CA PRO A 531 30.09 -5.56 14.39
C PRO A 531 30.62 -4.24 13.79
N GLU A 532 31.37 -3.46 14.55
CA GLU A 532 32.02 -2.23 14.07
C GLU A 532 33.20 -2.56 13.12
N LEU A 533 33.32 -1.82 12.01
CA LEU A 533 34.54 -1.83 11.19
C LEU A 533 35.64 -1.05 11.92
N PRO A 534 36.88 -1.55 12.00
CA PRO A 534 37.96 -0.83 12.67
C PRO A 534 38.26 0.51 12.00
N ALA A 535 38.51 1.55 12.80
CA ALA A 535 38.91 2.87 12.31
C ALA A 535 40.22 2.79 11.48
N PRO A 536 40.45 3.71 10.50
CA PRO A 536 41.69 3.75 9.73
C PRO A 536 42.91 3.92 10.65
N ARG A 537 43.95 3.10 10.46
CA ARG A 537 45.13 3.03 11.35
C ARG A 537 46.16 4.17 11.20
N THR A 538 45.93 5.16 10.35
CA THR A 538 46.92 6.23 10.10
C THR A 538 46.37 7.59 10.47
N ALA A 539 46.96 8.22 11.50
CA ALA A 539 46.76 9.63 11.82
C ALA A 539 47.26 10.52 10.66
N PRO A 540 46.57 11.63 10.33
CA PRO A 540 47.06 12.58 9.34
C PRO A 540 48.36 13.25 9.79
N ASP A 541 49.24 13.55 8.83
CA ASP A 541 50.48 14.29 9.04
C ASP A 541 50.21 15.72 9.56
N MET A 542 50.87 16.09 10.66
CA MET A 542 50.59 17.29 11.48
C MET A 542 51.41 18.52 11.05
N SER A 543 52.16 18.48 9.95
CA SER A 543 53.03 19.60 9.53
C SER A 543 52.40 20.61 8.56
N ALA A 544 51.11 20.50 8.22
CA ALA A 544 50.42 21.49 7.38
C ALA A 544 49.85 22.67 8.20
N PRO A 545 49.90 23.93 7.72
CA PRO A 545 49.55 25.13 8.50
C PRO A 545 48.04 25.35 8.71
N GLU A 546 47.18 24.57 8.06
CA GLU A 546 45.74 24.57 8.30
C GLU A 546 45.42 23.62 9.45
N LYS A 547 45.31 24.18 10.66
CA LYS A 547 44.92 23.46 11.88
C LYS A 547 43.52 22.86 11.74
N MET A 548 43.42 21.63 11.26
CA MET A 548 42.35 20.75 11.69
C MET A 548 42.64 20.30 13.12
N LEU A 549 41.72 20.60 14.03
CA LEU A 549 41.72 20.03 15.37
C LEU A 549 41.63 18.49 15.24
N PRO A 550 42.43 17.71 15.99
CA PRO A 550 42.22 16.28 16.03
C PRO A 550 40.87 16.01 16.70
N VAL A 551 39.92 15.48 15.94
CA VAL A 551 38.76 14.80 16.52
C VAL A 551 39.31 13.48 17.06
N VAL A 552 39.56 13.40 18.36
CA VAL A 552 39.81 12.13 19.02
C VAL A 552 38.47 11.40 19.09
N ASP A 553 38.21 10.54 18.11
CA ASP A 553 37.03 9.69 18.09
C ASP A 553 37.15 8.63 19.20
N GLN A 554 36.51 8.87 20.35
CA GLN A 554 36.46 7.92 21.47
C GLN A 554 35.31 6.89 21.31
N ARG A 555 35.07 6.39 20.10
CA ARG A 555 34.17 5.24 19.90
C ARG A 555 34.85 3.96 20.36
N SER A 556 34.16 3.21 21.23
CA SER A 556 34.67 1.94 21.76
C SER A 556 34.59 0.84 20.69
N MET A 557 35.74 0.26 20.33
CA MET A 557 35.90 -0.81 19.32
C MET A 557 35.18 -2.14 19.66
N THR A 558 34.38 -2.17 20.71
CA THR A 558 33.69 -3.36 21.24
C THR A 558 32.17 -3.23 21.18
N THR A 559 31.62 -2.22 20.51
CA THR A 559 30.17 -2.01 20.42
C THR A 559 29.56 -2.71 19.20
N HIS A 560 28.26 -3.01 19.29
CA HIS A 560 27.45 -3.50 18.18
C HIS A 560 26.52 -2.40 17.66
N ARG A 561 26.41 -2.24 16.34
CA ARG A 561 25.45 -1.32 15.70
C ARG A 561 24.12 -2.00 15.47
N PHE A 562 23.04 -1.24 15.50
CA PHE A 562 21.72 -1.68 15.12
C PHE A 562 20.95 -0.59 14.37
N ALA A 563 19.97 -1.00 13.58
CA ALA A 563 19.06 -0.11 12.87
C ALA A 563 17.69 -0.76 12.76
N VAL A 564 16.64 0.02 13.01
CA VAL A 564 15.24 -0.40 12.94
C VAL A 564 14.48 0.65 12.14
N SER A 565 13.80 0.26 11.08
CA SER A 565 12.80 1.13 10.42
C SER A 565 11.42 0.78 10.97
N THR A 566 10.71 1.78 11.47
CA THR A 566 9.36 1.65 12.02
C THR A 566 8.46 2.78 11.52
N ASN A 567 7.15 2.55 11.49
CA ASN A 567 6.19 3.60 11.15
C ASN A 567 5.73 4.41 12.38
N ASN A 568 6.13 3.99 13.58
CA ASN A 568 5.82 4.63 14.85
C ASN A 568 6.91 4.28 15.89
N ALA A 569 7.72 5.26 16.27
CA ALA A 569 8.69 5.13 17.35
C ALA A 569 8.03 5.43 18.72
N THR A 570 6.99 6.26 18.74
CA THR A 570 6.35 6.83 19.93
C THR A 570 5.66 5.81 20.83
N ASP A 571 5.37 4.60 20.35
CA ASP A 571 4.76 3.50 21.13
C ASP A 571 5.56 2.20 21.02
N ALA A 572 6.88 2.27 21.14
CA ALA A 572 7.74 1.09 21.14
C ALA A 572 8.86 1.16 22.18
N VAL A 573 9.36 -0.01 22.55
CA VAL A 573 10.43 -0.21 23.54
C VAL A 573 11.49 -1.13 22.94
N LEU A 574 12.76 -0.82 23.14
CA LEU A 574 13.89 -1.72 22.88
C LEU A 574 14.27 -2.43 24.17
N LEU A 575 14.36 -3.77 24.12
CA LEU A 575 14.88 -4.61 25.20
C LEU A 575 16.23 -5.21 24.78
N ALA A 576 17.25 -4.97 25.58
CA ALA A 576 18.56 -5.58 25.44
C ALA A 576 18.66 -6.79 26.38
N TYR A 577 19.10 -7.92 25.83
CA TYR A 577 19.32 -9.18 26.53
C TYR A 577 20.78 -9.58 26.50
N ASP A 578 21.26 -10.16 27.59
CA ASP A 578 22.57 -10.81 27.64
C ASP A 578 22.55 -12.21 27.02
N ARG A 579 23.71 -12.89 27.01
CA ARG A 579 23.86 -14.25 26.48
C ARG A 579 23.08 -15.32 27.25
N THR A 580 22.66 -15.01 28.48
CA THR A 580 21.87 -15.92 29.33
C THR A 580 20.37 -15.70 29.18
N GLY A 581 19.97 -14.66 28.44
CA GLY A 581 18.58 -14.32 28.17
C GLY A 581 17.95 -13.39 29.22
N HIS A 582 18.75 -12.80 30.11
CA HIS A 582 18.26 -11.82 31.07
C HIS A 582 18.19 -10.43 30.44
N ILE A 583 17.16 -9.65 30.80
CA ILE A 583 17.04 -8.26 30.37
C ILE A 583 18.09 -7.46 31.12
N ILE A 584 19.02 -6.89 30.37
CA ILE A 584 20.08 -6.03 30.89
C ILE A 584 19.85 -4.56 30.52
N GLY A 585 18.90 -4.25 29.62
CA GLY A 585 18.57 -2.86 29.30
C GLY A 585 17.21 -2.70 28.65
N VAL A 586 16.63 -1.52 28.83
CA VAL A 586 15.34 -1.11 28.27
C VAL A 586 15.49 0.34 27.78
N SER A 587 15.06 0.67 26.56
CA SER A 587 14.96 2.09 26.16
C SER A 587 13.96 2.78 27.10
N GLY A 588 14.37 3.86 27.79
CA GLY A 588 13.48 4.70 28.62
C GLY A 588 12.27 5.25 27.84
N ASP A 589 11.38 5.99 28.54
CA ASP A 589 10.07 6.47 28.04
C ASP A 589 10.03 6.65 26.52
N LYS A 590 9.14 5.87 25.86
CA LYS A 590 8.64 5.96 24.47
C LYS A 590 9.61 6.63 23.50
N LEU A 591 10.04 5.97 22.41
CA LEU A 591 10.92 6.62 21.42
C LEU A 591 10.21 7.83 20.76
N GLN A 592 10.27 9.01 21.39
CA GLN A 592 9.44 10.15 21.03
C GLN A 592 10.05 10.85 19.82
N ASP A 593 9.32 10.83 18.70
CA ASP A 593 9.50 11.79 17.61
C ASP A 593 9.43 13.22 18.19
N ARG A 594 10.39 14.08 17.82
CA ARG A 594 10.16 15.52 17.83
C ARG A 594 9.97 15.98 16.41
#